data_AF-A0A3A3G319-F1
#
_entry.id   AF-A0A3A3G319-F1
#
_cell.length_a   1.000
_cell.length_b   1.000
_cell.length_c   1.000
_cell.angle_alpha   90.00
_cell.angle_beta   90.00
_cell.angle_gamma   90.00
#
_symmetry.space_group_name_H-M   'P 1'
#
loop_
_entity.id
_entity.type
_entity.pdbx_description
1 polymer ?
#
loop_
_entity_poly.entity_id
_entity_poly.type
_entity_poly.pdbx_seq_one_letter_code
_entity_poly.pdbx_strand_id
1 'polypeptide(L)'
;MTRKKLLGPQVKRLLAVVAEHGTQHLTEVETDLMQTTFLLGEAIEKLTASFMAIHEAVRAQQEMAEALLAGGQPAEDCAERLRSLQGDIGRHVNAAVTGLQFQDMTTQLIGRNVRRVIGLREVLDVLEGGSAGLLAEASAEDLAEVLHNINVLVENQAHKLENILWKPVHQTHMESGDIELF
;
A
#
# COMPACT_ATOMS: atom_id res chain seq x y z
N MET A 1 41.49 -22.73 20.56
CA MET A 1 41.16 -21.30 20.31
C MET A 1 40.31 -20.79 21.46
N THR A 2 40.33 -19.49 21.79
CA THR A 2 39.42 -18.95 22.82
C THR A 2 37.99 -18.84 22.26
N ARG A 3 36.97 -19.21 23.06
CA ARG A 3 35.53 -19.15 22.73
C ARG A 3 35.11 -17.83 22.03
N LYS A 4 35.71 -16.71 22.45
CA LYS A 4 35.52 -15.38 21.86
C LYS A 4 35.97 -15.28 20.38
N LYS A 5 37.05 -15.96 19.98
CA LYS A 5 37.55 -15.96 18.59
C LYS A 5 36.68 -16.79 17.65
N LEU A 6 36.01 -17.83 18.16
CA LEU A 6 35.09 -18.68 17.39
C LEU A 6 33.71 -18.05 17.23
N LEU A 7 33.12 -17.54 18.31
CA LEU A 7 31.73 -17.04 18.31
C LEU A 7 31.60 -15.59 17.83
N GLY A 8 32.61 -14.75 18.11
CA GLY A 8 32.57 -13.32 17.82
C GLY A 8 32.24 -12.96 16.36
N PRO A 9 32.88 -13.59 15.36
CA PRO A 9 32.58 -13.33 13.96
C PRO A 9 31.15 -13.69 13.56
N GLN A 10 30.60 -14.78 14.09
CA GLN A 10 29.27 -15.26 13.73
C GLN A 10 28.15 -14.45 14.37
N VAL A 11 28.34 -14.03 15.64
CA VAL A 11 27.43 -13.08 16.28
C VAL A 11 27.47 -11.73 15.57
N LYS A 12 28.66 -11.25 15.19
CA LYS A 12 28.79 -10.00 14.43
C LYS A 12 28.09 -10.08 13.08
N ARG A 13 28.25 -11.19 12.35
CA ARG A 13 27.55 -11.42 11.07
C ARG A 13 26.04 -11.44 11.28
N LEU A 14 25.56 -12.15 12.29
CA LEU A 14 24.12 -12.28 12.56
C LEU A 14 23.48 -10.92 12.85
N LEU A 15 24.11 -10.14 13.74
CA LEU A 15 23.66 -8.80 14.06
C LEU A 15 23.70 -7.86 12.85
N ALA A 16 24.72 -7.97 12.00
CA ALA A 16 24.82 -7.16 10.79
C ALA A 16 23.70 -7.50 9.79
N VAL A 17 23.49 -8.79 9.50
CA VAL A 17 22.46 -9.25 8.56
C VAL A 17 21.07 -8.88 9.06
N VAL A 18 20.77 -9.11 10.34
CA VAL A 18 19.45 -8.76 10.92
C VAL A 18 19.23 -7.25 10.93
N ALA A 19 20.25 -6.46 11.26
CA ALA A 19 20.14 -5.00 11.26
C ALA A 19 19.95 -4.42 9.86
N GLU A 20 20.70 -4.92 8.87
CA GLU A 20 20.62 -4.46 7.48
C GLU A 20 19.24 -4.75 6.88
N HIS A 21 18.80 -6.01 6.91
CA HIS A 21 17.51 -6.41 6.35
C HIS A 21 16.33 -5.86 7.16
N GLY A 22 16.45 -5.79 8.48
CA GLY A 22 15.46 -5.16 9.33
C GLY A 22 15.26 -3.69 8.98
N THR A 23 16.36 -2.94 8.81
CA THR A 23 16.30 -1.53 8.42
C THR A 23 15.68 -1.38 7.03
N GLN A 24 16.14 -2.17 6.05
CA GLN A 24 15.62 -2.12 4.68
C GLN A 24 14.10 -2.37 4.65
N HIS A 25 13.63 -3.45 5.28
CA HIS A 25 12.20 -3.77 5.27
C HIS A 25 11.35 -2.75 6.02
N LEU A 26 11.85 -2.19 7.13
CA LEU A 26 11.15 -1.12 7.85
C LEU A 26 11.05 0.14 6.98
N THR A 27 12.13 0.56 6.32
CA THR A 27 12.11 1.71 5.40
C THR A 27 11.14 1.50 4.23
N GLU A 28 11.06 0.29 3.68
CA GLU A 28 10.12 -0.02 2.62
C GLU A 28 8.66 -0.05 3.11
N VAL A 29 8.41 -0.56 4.32
CA VAL A 29 7.09 -0.49 4.97
C VAL A 29 6.69 0.97 5.21
N GLU A 30 7.58 1.79 5.76
CA GLU A 30 7.35 3.22 5.97
C GLU A 30 7.00 3.92 4.65
N THR A 31 7.74 3.61 3.58
CA THR A 31 7.49 4.16 2.24
C THR A 31 6.13 3.75 1.70
N ASP A 32 5.81 2.45 1.74
CA ASP A 32 4.52 1.93 1.26
C ASP A 32 3.34 2.52 2.08
N LEU A 33 3.51 2.74 3.40
CA LEU A 33 2.51 3.37 4.27
C LEU A 33 2.32 4.87 3.99
N MET A 34 3.41 5.61 3.78
CA MET A 34 3.34 7.01 3.37
C MET A 34 2.63 7.16 2.03
N GLN A 35 2.95 6.30 1.06
CA GLN A 35 2.27 6.27 -0.24
C GLN A 35 0.79 5.93 -0.11
N THR A 36 0.44 4.96 0.74
CA THR A 36 -0.97 4.60 1.02
C THR A 36 -1.74 5.80 1.59
N THR A 37 -1.12 6.53 2.52
CA THR A 37 -1.72 7.73 3.13
C THR A 37 -1.94 8.84 2.10
N PHE A 38 -0.96 9.07 1.23
CA PHE A 38 -1.05 10.04 0.15
C PHE A 38 -2.16 9.71 -0.85
N LEU A 39 -2.19 8.48 -1.37
CA LEU A 39 -3.21 8.02 -2.33
C LEU A 39 -4.62 8.08 -1.74
N LEU A 40 -4.78 7.74 -0.46
CA LEU A 40 -6.06 7.84 0.23
C LEU A 40 -6.52 9.31 0.36
N GLY A 41 -5.60 10.24 0.62
CA GLY A 41 -5.89 11.67 0.64
C GLY A 41 -6.39 12.19 -0.70
N GLU A 42 -5.63 11.93 -1.78
CA GLU A 42 -6.02 12.33 -3.14
C GLU A 42 -7.37 11.76 -3.56
N ALA A 43 -7.63 10.51 -3.18
CA ALA A 43 -8.89 9.85 -3.46
C ALA A 43 -10.09 10.51 -2.75
N ILE A 44 -9.94 10.80 -1.45
CA ILE A 44 -10.99 11.47 -0.67
C ILE A 44 -11.27 12.85 -1.26
N GLU A 45 -10.24 13.61 -1.62
CA GLU A 45 -10.40 14.93 -2.25
C GLU A 45 -11.13 14.82 -3.59
N LYS A 46 -10.73 13.89 -4.47
CA LYS A 46 -11.37 13.69 -5.78
C LYS A 46 -12.81 13.21 -5.68
N LEU A 47 -13.11 12.28 -4.76
CA LEU A 47 -14.47 11.81 -4.52
C LEU A 47 -15.34 12.93 -3.95
N THR A 48 -14.82 13.71 -3.01
CA THR A 48 -15.53 14.84 -2.42
C THR A 48 -15.85 15.90 -3.47
N ALA A 49 -14.88 16.28 -4.29
CA ALA A 49 -15.07 17.24 -5.37
C ALA A 49 -16.09 16.75 -6.39
N SER A 50 -16.00 15.48 -6.80
CA SER A 50 -16.95 14.88 -7.76
C SER A 50 -18.36 14.82 -7.18
N PHE A 51 -18.52 14.42 -5.91
CA PHE A 51 -19.83 14.35 -5.27
C PHE A 51 -20.48 15.73 -5.10
N MET A 52 -19.71 16.74 -4.69
CA MET A 52 -20.22 18.11 -4.57
C MET A 52 -20.66 18.66 -5.93
N ALA A 53 -19.87 18.43 -6.99
CA ALA A 53 -20.22 18.87 -8.33
C ALA A 53 -21.46 18.15 -8.88
N ILE A 54 -21.61 16.84 -8.64
CA ILE A 54 -22.83 16.09 -8.98
C ILE A 54 -24.03 16.69 -8.23
N HIS A 55 -23.90 16.92 -6.92
CA HIS A 55 -24.97 17.46 -6.10
C HIS A 55 -25.43 18.84 -6.60
N GLU A 56 -24.49 19.72 -6.95
CA GLU A 56 -24.78 21.04 -7.50
C GLU A 56 -25.48 20.95 -8.86
N ALA A 57 -25.00 20.08 -9.76
CA ALA A 57 -25.62 19.88 -11.07
C ALA A 57 -27.04 19.27 -10.97
N VAL A 58 -27.23 18.30 -10.07
CA VAL A 58 -28.55 17.70 -9.79
C VAL A 58 -29.50 18.72 -9.20
N ARG A 59 -29.04 19.56 -8.26
CA ARG A 59 -29.84 20.63 -7.68
C ARG A 59 -30.28 21.64 -8.74
N ALA A 60 -29.36 22.10 -9.60
CA ALA A 60 -29.69 23.01 -10.69
C ALA A 60 -30.69 22.39 -11.68
N GLN A 61 -30.59 21.08 -11.94
CA GLN A 61 -31.54 20.35 -12.76
C GLN A 61 -32.93 20.26 -12.09
N GLN A 62 -32.99 20.03 -10.77
CA GLN A 62 -34.23 20.01 -10.00
C GLN A 62 -34.92 21.38 -9.98
N GLU A 63 -34.17 22.45 -9.72
CA GLU A 63 -34.72 23.82 -9.72
C GLU A 63 -35.33 24.19 -11.09
N MET A 64 -34.69 23.77 -12.19
CA MET A 64 -35.27 23.95 -13.53
C MET A 64 -36.51 23.09 -13.76
N ALA A 65 -36.51 21.83 -13.30
CA ALA A 65 -37.68 20.96 -13.43
C ALA A 65 -38.88 21.49 -12.62
N GLU A 66 -38.65 21.98 -11.40
CA GLU A 66 -39.67 22.59 -10.56
C GLU A 66 -40.25 23.86 -11.19
N ALA A 67 -39.41 24.72 -11.78
CA ALA A 67 -39.86 25.91 -12.49
C ALA A 67 -40.80 25.57 -13.67
N LEU A 68 -40.51 24.50 -14.41
CA LEU A 68 -41.37 24.01 -15.49
C LEU A 68 -42.70 23.42 -14.95
N LEU A 69 -42.63 22.63 -13.87
CA LEU A 69 -43.82 22.06 -13.23
C LEU A 69 -44.74 23.11 -12.60
N ALA A 70 -44.16 24.22 -12.11
CA ALA A 70 -44.91 25.36 -11.57
C ALA A 70 -45.59 26.22 -12.66
N GLY A 71 -45.51 25.83 -13.93
CA GLY A 71 -46.12 26.54 -15.05
C GLY A 71 -45.27 27.68 -15.61
N GLY A 72 -43.98 27.75 -15.25
CA GLY A 72 -43.03 28.66 -15.86
C GLY A 72 -42.84 28.31 -17.34
N GLN A 73 -42.75 29.33 -18.21
CA GLN A 73 -42.35 29.08 -19.59
C GLN A 73 -40.89 28.63 -19.63
N PRO A 74 -40.56 27.53 -20.33
CA PRO A 74 -39.17 27.15 -20.56
C PRO A 74 -38.44 28.32 -21.22
N ALA A 75 -37.33 28.75 -20.63
CA ALA A 75 -36.40 29.62 -21.33
C ALA A 75 -35.96 28.95 -22.64
N GLU A 76 -35.67 29.73 -23.69
CA GLU A 76 -35.27 29.19 -25.00
C GLU A 76 -34.09 28.21 -24.89
N ASP A 77 -33.18 28.45 -23.93
CA ASP A 77 -31.98 27.64 -23.70
C ASP A 77 -32.18 26.51 -22.67
N CYS A 78 -33.39 26.32 -22.14
CA CYS A 78 -33.65 25.38 -21.03
C CYS A 78 -33.24 23.94 -21.40
N ALA A 79 -33.57 23.50 -22.62
CA ALA A 79 -33.19 22.18 -23.11
C ALA A 79 -31.67 22.01 -23.26
N GLU A 80 -30.96 23.06 -23.68
CA GLU A 80 -29.50 23.03 -23.81
C GLU A 80 -28.81 23.01 -22.43
N ARG A 81 -29.30 23.82 -21.49
CA ARG A 81 -28.83 23.81 -20.11
C ARG A 81 -29.02 22.46 -19.43
N LEU A 82 -30.18 21.83 -19.60
CA LEU A 82 -30.43 20.49 -19.05
C LEU A 82 -29.48 19.45 -19.65
N ARG A 83 -29.24 19.50 -20.96
CA ARG A 83 -28.25 18.63 -21.62
C ARG A 83 -26.83 18.86 -21.10
N SER A 84 -26.44 20.11 -20.87
CA SER A 84 -25.14 20.44 -20.27
C SER A 84 -25.00 19.84 -18.88
N LEU A 85 -25.99 20.04 -18.00
CA LEU A 85 -25.96 19.49 -16.64
C LEU A 85 -25.90 17.96 -16.63
N GLN A 86 -26.65 17.30 -17.53
CA GLN A 86 -26.56 15.84 -17.68
C GLN A 86 -25.16 15.40 -18.10
N GLY A 87 -24.53 16.12 -19.02
CA GLY A 87 -23.14 15.89 -19.41
C GLY A 87 -22.17 16.08 -18.24
N ASP A 88 -22.36 17.15 -17.45
CA ASP A 88 -21.53 17.45 -16.28
C ASP A 88 -21.65 16.37 -15.21
N ILE A 89 -22.87 15.93 -14.89
CA ILE A 89 -23.14 14.80 -13.99
C ILE A 89 -22.40 13.55 -14.49
N GLY A 90 -22.51 13.22 -15.79
CA GLY A 90 -21.82 12.07 -16.38
C GLY A 90 -20.30 12.15 -16.22
N ARG A 91 -19.70 13.32 -16.47
CA ARG A 91 -18.24 13.52 -16.28
C ARG A 91 -17.84 13.35 -14.82
N HIS A 92 -18.58 13.94 -13.88
CA HIS A 92 -18.26 13.83 -12.46
C HIS A 92 -18.49 12.42 -11.89
N VAL A 93 -19.49 11.68 -12.39
CA VAL A 93 -19.68 10.27 -12.05
C VAL A 93 -18.50 9.44 -12.54
N ASN A 94 -18.05 9.63 -13.78
CA ASN A 94 -16.87 8.94 -14.30
C ASN A 94 -15.62 9.27 -13.47
N ALA A 95 -15.40 10.55 -13.15
CA ALA A 95 -14.30 10.96 -12.28
C ALA A 95 -14.37 10.31 -10.90
N ALA A 96 -15.56 10.17 -10.30
CA ALA A 96 -15.74 9.49 -9.03
C ALA A 96 -15.44 7.98 -9.13
N VAL A 97 -15.91 7.32 -10.20
CA VAL A 97 -15.66 5.89 -10.46
C VAL A 97 -14.18 5.62 -10.68
N THR A 98 -13.51 6.45 -11.47
CA THR A 98 -12.05 6.40 -11.64
C THR A 98 -11.35 6.66 -10.31
N GLY A 99 -11.89 7.59 -9.51
CA GLY A 99 -11.50 7.81 -8.13
C GLY A 99 -11.40 6.50 -7.36
N LEU A 100 -12.44 5.66 -7.35
CA LEU A 100 -12.51 4.40 -6.60
C LEU A 100 -11.35 3.41 -6.87
N GLN A 101 -10.60 3.57 -7.97
CA GLN A 101 -9.38 2.79 -8.23
C GLN A 101 -8.33 2.89 -7.11
N PHE A 102 -8.36 3.97 -6.31
CA PHE A 102 -7.52 4.10 -5.10
C PHE A 102 -7.70 2.92 -4.14
N GLN A 103 -8.89 2.31 -4.10
CA GLN A 103 -9.17 1.16 -3.23
C GLN A 103 -8.29 -0.03 -3.61
N ASP A 104 -8.13 -0.28 -4.91
CA ASP A 104 -7.30 -1.39 -5.39
C ASP A 104 -5.82 -1.10 -5.11
N MET A 105 -5.37 0.12 -5.39
CA MET A 105 -3.98 0.55 -5.10
C MET A 105 -3.64 0.45 -3.61
N THR A 106 -4.51 0.95 -2.74
CA THR A 106 -4.31 0.87 -1.28
C THR A 106 -4.38 -0.56 -0.77
N THR A 107 -5.28 -1.41 -1.30
CA THR A 107 -5.34 -2.84 -0.98
C THR A 107 -4.02 -3.55 -1.34
N GLN A 108 -3.45 -3.24 -2.50
CA GLN A 108 -2.17 -3.79 -2.93
C GLN A 108 -1.01 -3.36 -2.03
N LEU A 109 -0.91 -2.06 -1.70
CA LEU A 109 0.13 -1.53 -0.81
C LEU A 109 0.00 -2.08 0.62
N ILE A 110 -1.22 -2.15 1.18
CA ILE A 110 -1.44 -2.75 2.49
C ILE A 110 -1.08 -4.24 2.46
N GLY A 111 -1.47 -4.97 1.41
CA GLY A 111 -1.11 -6.38 1.26
C GLY A 111 0.41 -6.60 1.19
N ARG A 112 1.16 -5.69 0.58
CA ARG A 112 2.63 -5.69 0.60
C ARG A 112 3.17 -5.45 2.00
N ASN A 113 2.68 -4.43 2.70
CA ASN A 113 3.07 -4.14 4.08
C ASN A 113 2.87 -5.35 5.00
N VAL A 114 1.71 -6.01 4.91
CA VAL A 114 1.42 -7.22 5.68
C VAL A 114 2.43 -8.32 5.38
N ARG A 115 2.75 -8.58 4.11
CA ARG A 115 3.76 -9.58 3.73
C ARG A 115 5.16 -9.23 4.26
N ARG A 116 5.56 -7.95 4.18
CA ARG A 116 6.86 -7.47 4.69
C ARG A 116 6.97 -7.66 6.20
N VAL A 117 5.93 -7.29 6.95
CA VAL A 117 5.87 -7.45 8.41
C VAL A 117 5.86 -8.93 8.81
N ILE A 118 5.12 -9.78 8.12
CA ILE A 118 5.12 -11.24 8.36
C ILE A 118 6.52 -11.81 8.14
N GLY A 119 7.19 -11.46 7.04
CA GLY A 119 8.55 -11.91 6.76
C GLY A 119 9.57 -11.46 7.81
N LEU A 120 9.48 -10.20 8.26
CA LEU A 120 10.32 -9.70 9.34
C LEU A 120 10.08 -10.49 10.64
N ARG A 121 8.81 -10.80 10.96
CA ARG A 121 8.48 -11.64 12.11
C ARG A 121 9.06 -13.05 11.99
N GLU A 122 8.96 -13.68 10.82
CA GLU A 122 9.53 -15.02 10.60
C GLU A 122 11.06 -15.04 10.78
N VAL A 123 11.76 -13.98 10.37
CA VAL A 123 13.20 -13.81 10.64
C VAL A 123 13.47 -13.72 12.15
N LEU A 124 12.63 -13.00 12.90
CA LEU A 124 12.76 -12.89 14.37
C LEU A 124 12.44 -14.22 15.08
N ASP A 125 11.41 -14.95 14.63
CA ASP A 125 11.03 -16.26 15.18
C ASP A 125 12.17 -17.29 15.00
N VAL A 126 12.89 -17.23 13.88
CA VAL A 126 14.10 -18.04 13.64
C VAL A 126 15.20 -17.76 14.68
N LEU A 127 15.39 -16.49 15.05
CA LEU A 127 16.38 -16.09 16.06
C LEU A 127 15.97 -16.57 17.45
N GLU A 128 14.67 -16.49 17.78
CA GLU A 128 14.13 -16.96 19.05
C GLU A 128 14.26 -18.49 19.17
N GLY A 129 13.79 -19.24 18.18
CA GLY A 129 13.81 -20.70 18.15
C GLY A 129 15.22 -21.32 18.17
N GLY A 130 16.21 -20.63 17.59
CA GLY A 130 17.61 -21.05 17.62
C GLY A 130 18.32 -20.86 18.97
N SER A 131 17.73 -20.09 19.89
CA SER A 131 18.37 -19.67 21.15
C SER A 131 17.83 -20.39 22.39
N ALA A 132 16.58 -20.85 22.39
CA ALA A 132 15.90 -21.32 23.61
C ALA A 132 16.31 -22.74 24.07
N GLY A 133 16.78 -23.62 23.19
CA GLY A 133 17.01 -25.03 23.51
C GLY A 133 18.46 -25.46 23.77
N LEU A 134 19.46 -24.67 23.35
CA LEU A 134 20.84 -25.16 23.18
C LEU A 134 21.87 -24.48 24.11
N LEU A 135 21.50 -23.40 24.80
CA LEU A 135 22.50 -22.50 25.40
C LEU A 135 22.97 -22.86 26.81
N ALA A 136 22.33 -23.82 27.50
CA ALA A 136 22.67 -24.10 28.89
C ALA A 136 23.96 -24.94 29.04
N GLU A 137 24.26 -25.87 28.11
CA GLU A 137 25.41 -26.80 28.26
C GLU A 137 26.23 -27.06 26.97
N ALA A 138 25.97 -26.36 25.86
CA ALA A 138 26.66 -26.61 24.59
C ALA A 138 28.11 -26.09 24.55
N SER A 139 28.98 -26.80 23.82
CA SER A 139 30.39 -26.41 23.64
C SER A 139 30.52 -25.16 22.77
N ALA A 140 31.72 -24.55 22.73
CA ALA A 140 31.95 -23.37 21.90
C ALA A 140 31.84 -23.69 20.40
N GLU A 141 32.17 -24.90 20.02
CA GLU A 141 32.08 -25.43 18.67
C GLU A 141 30.61 -25.68 18.28
N ASP A 142 29.81 -26.28 19.16
CA ASP A 142 28.37 -26.51 18.92
C ASP A 142 27.61 -25.18 18.79
N LEU A 143 27.88 -24.21 19.68
CA LEU A 143 27.31 -22.87 19.53
C LEU A 143 27.73 -22.21 18.22
N ALA A 144 28.95 -22.46 17.76
CA ALA A 144 29.43 -21.86 16.53
C ALA A 144 28.71 -22.45 15.30
N GLU A 145 28.45 -23.75 15.30
CA GLU A 145 27.68 -24.41 14.25
C GLU A 145 26.22 -23.90 14.21
N VAL A 146 25.59 -23.77 15.38
CA VAL A 146 24.22 -23.24 15.50
C VAL A 146 24.14 -21.80 14.98
N LEU A 147 25.06 -20.92 15.39
CA LEU A 147 25.09 -19.54 14.91
C LEU A 147 25.37 -19.46 13.40
N HIS A 148 26.19 -20.36 12.86
CA HIS A 148 26.41 -20.44 11.42
C HIS A 148 25.12 -20.81 10.68
N ASN A 149 24.40 -21.82 11.17
CA ASN A 149 23.14 -22.27 10.58
C ASN A 149 22.05 -21.18 10.65
N ILE A 150 21.97 -20.44 11.76
CA ILE A 150 21.07 -19.29 11.90
C ILE A 150 21.43 -18.19 10.89
N ASN A 151 22.71 -17.85 10.74
CA ASN A 151 23.14 -16.87 9.73
C ASN A 151 22.70 -17.28 8.32
N VAL A 152 22.91 -18.54 7.94
CA VAL A 152 22.49 -19.07 6.63
C VAL A 152 20.97 -19.03 6.46
N LEU A 153 20.21 -19.37 7.51
CA LEU A 153 18.74 -19.37 7.45
C LEU A 153 18.19 -17.94 7.32
N VAL A 154 18.73 -16.99 8.07
CA VAL A 154 18.33 -15.57 8.01
C VAL A 154 18.65 -14.98 6.64
N GLU A 155 19.86 -15.21 6.10
CA GLU A 155 20.24 -14.74 4.75
C GLU A 155 19.31 -15.30 3.67
N ASN A 156 18.98 -16.59 3.75
CA ASN A 156 18.07 -17.23 2.80
C ASN A 156 16.64 -16.67 2.88
N GLN A 157 16.13 -16.41 4.10
CA GLN A 157 14.81 -15.81 4.27
C GLN A 157 14.79 -14.37 3.76
N ALA A 158 15.85 -13.61 4.03
CA ALA A 158 15.98 -12.25 3.57
C ALA A 158 16.01 -12.15 2.03
N HIS A 159 16.73 -13.03 1.35
CA HIS A 159 16.71 -13.10 -0.12
C HIS A 159 15.37 -13.56 -0.71
N LYS A 160 14.63 -14.44 -0.02
CA LYS A 160 13.27 -14.80 -0.44
C LYS A 160 12.33 -13.61 -0.35
N LEU A 161 12.42 -12.86 0.74
CA LEU A 161 11.68 -11.62 0.92
C LEU A 161 12.00 -10.65 -0.21
N GLU A 162 13.28 -10.36 -0.45
CA GLU A 162 13.71 -9.45 -1.52
C GLU A 162 13.17 -9.85 -2.90
N ASN A 163 13.23 -11.14 -3.27
CA ASN A 163 12.75 -11.62 -4.58
C ASN A 163 11.23 -11.52 -4.77
N ILE A 164 10.43 -11.63 -3.70
CA ILE A 164 8.96 -11.49 -3.77
C ILE A 164 8.55 -10.01 -4.01
N LEU A 165 9.45 -9.06 -3.76
CA LEU A 165 9.14 -7.63 -3.63
C LEU A 165 9.49 -6.79 -4.88
N TRP A 166 10.24 -7.33 -5.85
CA TRP A 166 10.77 -6.60 -7.02
C TRP A 166 9.76 -6.21 -8.12
N LYS A 167 8.45 -6.29 -7.87
CA LYS A 167 7.46 -5.70 -8.79
C LYS A 167 6.97 -4.36 -8.25
N PRO A 168 7.62 -3.24 -8.61
CA PRO A 168 7.14 -1.92 -8.22
C PRO A 168 5.81 -1.63 -8.91
N VAL A 169 4.81 -1.20 -8.14
CA VAL A 169 3.58 -0.62 -8.68
C VAL A 169 3.94 0.77 -9.21
N HIS A 170 4.14 0.88 -10.52
CA HIS A 170 4.56 2.09 -11.24
C HIS A 170 3.42 3.09 -11.51
N GLN A 171 2.40 3.13 -10.67
CA GLN A 171 1.30 4.07 -10.85
C GLN A 171 1.44 5.21 -9.83
N THR A 172 2.13 6.27 -10.26
CA THR A 172 2.34 7.50 -9.48
C THR A 172 1.16 8.46 -9.55
N HIS A 173 0.26 8.30 -10.54
CA HIS A 173 -0.93 9.14 -10.71
C HIS A 173 -2.15 8.32 -11.10
N MET A 174 -3.30 8.70 -10.52
CA MET A 174 -4.61 8.07 -10.73
C MET A 174 -5.25 8.44 -12.08
N GLU A 175 -4.57 9.18 -12.97
CA GLU A 175 -5.12 9.68 -14.25
C GLU A 175 -4.87 8.76 -15.45
N SER A 176 -4.15 7.64 -15.29
CA SER A 176 -3.84 6.77 -16.43
C SER A 176 -4.81 5.59 -16.49
N GLY A 177 -5.92 5.78 -17.21
CA GLY A 177 -6.84 4.70 -17.58
C GLY A 177 -8.21 5.21 -18.00
N ASP A 178 -8.36 5.60 -19.27
CA ASP A 178 -9.69 5.75 -19.88
C ASP A 178 -10.41 4.40 -19.81
N ILE A 179 -11.49 4.34 -19.03
CA ILE A 179 -12.39 3.20 -19.02
C ILE A 179 -13.34 3.37 -20.23
N GLU A 180 -13.17 2.54 -21.26
CA GLU A 180 -14.25 2.26 -22.21
C GLU A 180 -15.38 1.57 -21.42
N LEU A 181 -16.41 2.34 -21.07
CA LEU A 181 -17.66 1.82 -20.55
C LEU A 181 -18.38 1.06 -21.66
N PHE A 182 -18.50 -0.27 -21.51
CA PHE A 182 -19.39 -1.11 -22.31
C PHE A 182 -20.87 -0.77 -22.06
#